data_AF-A0A7Y3C2Y3-F1
#
_entry.id   AF-A0A7Y3C2Y3-F1
#
_cell.length_a   1.000
_cell.length_b   1.000
_cell.length_c   1.000
_cell.angle_alpha   90.00
_cell.angle_beta   90.00
_cell.angle_gamma   90.00
#
_symmetry.space_group_name_H-M   'P 1'
#
loop_
_entity.id
_entity.type
_entity.pdbx_description
1 polymer ?
#
loop_
_entity_poly.entity_id
_entity_poly.type
_entity_poly.pdbx_seq_one_letter_code
_entity_poly.pdbx_strand_id
1 'polypeptide(L)'
;PRAADAYFHLGDLRSQQDQPEEALESFQQIQQLYPTSPRVPEALYRVALLHEELGDVDEAKAVLERIMNTYPDALVSSLAREKLREIG
;
A
#
# COMPACT_ATOMS: atom_id res chain seq x y z
N PRO A 1 -2.92 -14.87 11.04
CA PRO A 1 -1.59 -14.19 11.08
C PRO A 1 -0.72 -14.42 9.84
N ARG A 2 -0.51 -15.66 9.36
CA ARG A 2 0.40 -15.95 8.22
C ARG A 2 -0.16 -15.63 6.82
N ALA A 3 -1.47 -15.54 6.69
CA ALA A 3 -2.09 -15.35 5.38
C ALA A 3 -1.93 -13.91 4.85
N ALA A 4 -1.96 -12.90 5.72
CA ALA A 4 -1.66 -11.53 5.34
C ALA A 4 -0.23 -11.37 4.79
N ASP A 5 0.76 -12.04 5.40
CA ASP A 5 2.13 -12.07 4.88
C ASP A 5 2.21 -12.74 3.50
N ALA A 6 1.44 -13.82 3.27
CA ALA A 6 1.41 -14.49 1.97
C ALA A 6 0.87 -13.59 0.86
N TYR A 7 -0.22 -12.86 1.11
CA TYR A 7 -0.75 -11.87 0.16
C TYR A 7 0.23 -10.72 -0.05
N PHE A 8 0.96 -10.31 0.98
CA PHE A 8 1.97 -9.26 0.87
C PHE A 8 3.12 -9.68 -0.05
N HIS A 9 3.67 -10.89 0.18
CA HIS A 9 4.71 -11.44 -0.68
C HIS A 9 4.23 -11.68 -2.11
N LEU A 10 2.97 -12.09 -2.30
CA LEU A 10 2.39 -12.23 -3.63
C LEU A 10 2.32 -10.87 -4.36
N GLY A 11 1.89 -9.82 -3.66
CA GLY A 11 1.87 -8.46 -4.20
C GLY A 11 3.27 -7.97 -4.59
N ASP A 12 4.26 -8.16 -3.71
CA ASP A 12 5.65 -7.78 -4.00
C ASP A 12 6.22 -8.54 -5.21
N LEU A 13 5.90 -9.82 -5.36
CA LEU A 13 6.35 -10.62 -6.51
C LEU A 13 5.70 -10.17 -7.82
N ARG A 14 4.40 -9.86 -7.80
CA ARG A 14 3.67 -9.35 -8.97
C ARG A 14 4.19 -7.97 -9.39
N SER A 15 4.45 -7.09 -8.42
CA SER A 15 5.06 -5.77 -8.69
C SER A 15 6.42 -5.92 -9.39
N GLN A 16 7.25 -6.89 -8.97
CA GLN A 16 8.54 -7.19 -9.62
C GLN A 16 8.42 -7.82 -11.01
N GLN A 17 7.24 -8.32 -11.38
CA GLN A 17 6.96 -8.93 -12.68
C GLN A 17 6.34 -7.94 -13.67
N ASP A 18 6.40 -6.63 -13.38
CA ASP A 18 5.73 -5.56 -14.14
C ASP A 18 4.21 -5.80 -14.26
N GLN A 19 3.61 -6.36 -13.19
CA GLN A 19 2.17 -6.64 -13.05
C GLN A 19 1.55 -5.77 -11.94
N PRO A 20 1.50 -4.43 -12.11
CA PRO A 20 1.07 -3.51 -11.06
C PRO A 20 -0.41 -3.67 -10.69
N GLU A 21 -1.27 -4.05 -11.64
CA GLU A 21 -2.71 -4.26 -11.41
C GLU A 21 -2.96 -5.49 -10.51
N GLU A 22 -2.30 -6.60 -10.80
CA GLU A 22 -2.40 -7.82 -9.99
C GLU A 22 -1.70 -7.65 -8.63
N ALA A 23 -0.66 -6.83 -8.55
CA ALA A 23 -0.02 -6.46 -7.30
C ALA A 23 -0.98 -5.64 -6.42
N LEU A 24 -1.65 -4.64 -7.00
CA LEU A 24 -2.69 -3.84 -6.33
C LEU A 24 -3.77 -4.74 -5.73
N GLU A 25 -4.30 -5.69 -6.50
CA GLU A 25 -5.31 -6.64 -6.04
C GLU A 25 -4.80 -7.40 -4.79
N SER A 26 -3.57 -7.92 -4.84
CA SER A 26 -2.98 -8.70 -3.75
C SER A 26 -2.86 -7.90 -2.46
N PHE A 27 -2.42 -6.64 -2.55
CA PHE A 27 -2.29 -5.78 -1.37
C PHE A 27 -3.66 -5.33 -0.84
N GLN A 28 -4.63 -5.04 -1.72
CA GLN A 28 -5.99 -4.68 -1.31
C GLN A 28 -6.69 -5.84 -0.58
N GLN A 29 -6.45 -7.09 -0.97
CA GLN A 29 -6.97 -8.27 -0.27
C GLN A 29 -6.50 -8.34 1.19
N ILE A 30 -5.33 -7.78 1.54
CA ILE A 30 -4.85 -7.76 2.93
C ILE A 30 -5.78 -6.94 3.81
N GLN A 31 -6.21 -5.76 3.36
CA GLN A 31 -7.15 -4.93 4.10
C GLN A 31 -8.54 -5.57 4.18
N GLN A 32 -9.01 -6.19 3.09
CA GLN A 32 -10.35 -6.76 3.03
C GLN A 32 -10.48 -8.03 3.89
N LEU A 33 -9.51 -8.95 3.78
CA LEU A 33 -9.55 -10.25 4.45
C LEU A 33 -8.93 -10.22 5.85
N TYR A 34 -7.98 -9.31 6.09
CA TYR A 34 -7.22 -9.23 7.34
C TYR A 34 -7.15 -7.79 7.89
N PRO A 35 -8.28 -7.13 8.15
CA PRO A 35 -8.33 -5.71 8.51
C PRO A 35 -7.59 -5.35 9.81
N THR A 36 -7.38 -6.32 10.70
CA THR A 36 -6.63 -6.14 11.96
C THR A 36 -5.16 -6.55 11.86
N SER A 37 -4.69 -6.96 10.68
CA SER A 37 -3.31 -7.37 10.48
C SER A 37 -2.35 -6.18 10.62
N PRO A 38 -1.18 -6.36 11.27
CA PRO A 38 -0.15 -5.31 11.32
C PRO A 38 0.43 -4.99 9.93
N ARG A 39 0.14 -5.81 8.91
CA ARG A 39 0.54 -5.56 7.50
C ARG A 39 -0.35 -4.57 6.77
N VAL A 40 -1.55 -4.24 7.28
CA VAL A 40 -2.48 -3.36 6.56
C VAL A 40 -1.86 -1.99 6.22
N PRO A 41 -1.17 -1.29 7.14
CA PRO A 41 -0.55 0.00 6.81
C PRO A 41 0.52 -0.13 5.72
N GLU A 42 1.32 -1.19 5.78
CA GLU A 42 2.39 -1.46 4.80
C GLU A 42 1.84 -1.82 3.42
N ALA A 43 0.78 -2.63 3.39
CA ALA A 43 0.06 -2.97 2.17
C ALA A 43 -0.56 -1.72 1.51
N LEU A 44 -1.16 -0.83 2.30
CA LEU A 44 -1.67 0.45 1.78
C LEU A 44 -0.56 1.32 1.21
N TYR A 45 0.62 1.33 1.85
CA TYR A 45 1.76 2.09 1.31
C TYR A 45 2.21 1.51 -0.04
N ARG A 46 2.26 0.19 -0.18
CA ARG A 46 2.50 -0.46 -1.49
C ARG A 46 1.46 -0.10 -2.54
N VAL A 47 0.18 -0.06 -2.17
CA VAL A 47 -0.91 0.39 -3.05
C VAL A 47 -0.68 1.82 -3.54
N ALA A 48 -0.28 2.75 -2.66
CA ALA A 48 0.00 4.12 -3.07
C ALA A 48 1.18 4.21 -4.07
N LEU A 49 2.24 3.45 -3.86
CA LEU A 49 3.39 3.41 -4.76
C LEU A 49 3.02 2.84 -6.14
N LEU A 50 2.17 1.82 -6.18
CA LEU A 50 1.70 1.25 -7.44
C LEU A 50 0.80 2.21 -8.21
N HIS A 51 -0.07 2.96 -7.53
CA HIS A 51 -0.86 4.01 -8.19
C HIS A 51 0.03 5.09 -8.79
N GLU A 52 1.08 5.52 -8.07
CA GLU A 52 2.04 6.47 -8.64
C GLU A 52 2.75 5.90 -9.88
N GLU A 53 3.18 4.63 -9.84
CA GLU A 53 3.83 3.95 -10.97
C GLU A 53 2.92 3.86 -12.20
N LEU A 54 1.60 3.69 -11.97
CA LEU A 54 0.57 3.69 -13.00
C LEU A 54 0.22 5.09 -13.55
N GLY A 55 0.73 6.15 -12.93
CA GLY A 55 0.39 7.54 -13.26
C GLY A 55 -0.88 8.06 -12.57
N ASP A 56 -1.50 7.24 -11.71
CA ASP A 56 -2.69 7.53 -10.92
C ASP A 56 -2.31 8.32 -9.66
N VAL A 57 -1.73 9.51 -9.87
CA VAL A 57 -1.13 10.30 -8.78
C VAL A 57 -2.17 10.74 -7.75
N ASP A 58 -3.41 11.04 -8.16
CA ASP A 58 -4.47 11.47 -7.24
C ASP A 58 -4.90 10.33 -6.31
N GLU A 59 -4.99 9.11 -6.83
CA GLU A 59 -5.24 7.89 -6.07
C GLU A 59 -4.10 7.61 -5.09
N ALA A 60 -2.85 7.75 -5.54
CA ALA A 60 -1.69 7.62 -4.67
C ALA A 60 -1.76 8.60 -3.49
N LYS A 61 -2.04 9.88 -3.76
CA LYS A 61 -2.19 10.92 -2.73
C LYS A 61 -3.29 10.57 -1.73
N ALA A 62 -4.47 10.17 -2.21
CA ALA A 62 -5.59 9.80 -1.35
C ALA A 62 -5.25 8.62 -0.42
N VAL A 63 -4.51 7.62 -0.90
CA VAL A 63 -4.08 6.48 -0.08
C VAL A 63 -3.03 6.91 0.95
N LEU A 64 -2.06 7.75 0.58
CA LEU A 64 -1.04 8.27 1.51
C LEU A 64 -1.67 9.10 2.65
N GLU A 65 -2.63 9.96 2.32
CA GLU A 65 -3.40 10.72 3.31
C GLU A 65 -4.18 9.78 4.25
N ARG A 66 -4.82 8.74 3.70
CA ARG A 66 -5.51 7.74 4.49
C ARG A 66 -4.58 7.02 5.47
N ILE A 67 -3.35 6.69 5.06
CA ILE A 67 -2.35 6.05 5.94
C ILE A 67 -2.04 6.97 7.12
N MET A 68 -1.72 8.24 6.86
CA MET A 68 -1.39 9.20 7.91
C MET A 68 -2.55 9.43 8.89
N ASN A 69 -3.80 9.41 8.40
CA ASN A 69 -4.98 9.63 9.23
C ASN A 69 -5.40 8.38 10.02
N THR A 70 -5.28 7.19 9.43
CA THR A 70 -5.78 5.93 10.01
C THR A 70 -4.74 5.22 10.86
N TYR A 71 -3.45 5.38 10.52
CA TYR A 71 -2.34 4.67 11.16
C TYR A 71 -1.23 5.64 11.60
N PRO A 72 -1.53 6.72 12.34
CA PRO A 72 -0.57 7.79 12.62
C PRO A 72 0.72 7.32 13.30
N ASP A 73 0.64 6.25 14.10
CA ASP A 73 1.78 5.68 14.85
C ASP A 73 2.57 4.62 14.05
N ALA A 74 2.10 4.22 12.87
CA ALA A 74 2.80 3.26 12.03
C ALA A 74 4.03 3.89 11.39
N LEU A 75 5.13 3.14 11.29
CA LEU A 75 6.36 3.59 10.64
C LEU A 75 6.10 4.15 9.22
N VAL A 76 5.20 3.51 8.49
CA VAL A 76 4.82 3.91 7.12
C VAL A 76 4.08 5.24 7.05
N SER A 77 3.54 5.78 8.15
CA SER A 77 2.92 7.12 8.14
C SER A 77 3.95 8.23 7.94
N SER A 78 5.17 8.05 8.45
CA SER A 78 6.27 8.96 8.16
C SER A 78 6.69 8.89 6.70
N LEU A 79 6.77 7.67 6.15
CA LEU A 79 7.06 7.46 4.72
C LEU A 79 5.94 8.02 3.84
N ALA A 80 4.68 7.85 4.23
CA ALA A 80 3.55 8.36 3.48
C ALA A 80 3.57 9.89 3.39
N ARG A 81 3.93 10.56 4.50
CA ARG A 81 4.11 12.02 4.52
C ARG A 81 5.26 12.47 3.62
N GLU A 82 6.37 11.74 3.64
CA GLU A 82 7.51 12.05 2.78
C GLU A 82 7.12 11.91 1.31
N LYS A 83 6.51 10.78 0.95
CA LYS A 83 6.07 10.50 -0.41
C LYS A 83 5.06 11.51 -0.92
N LEU A 84 4.10 11.91 -0.09
CA LEU A 84 3.10 12.93 -0.46
C LEU A 84 3.74 14.29 -0.81
N ARG A 85 4.88 14.64 -0.19
CA ARG A 85 5.62 15.87 -0.54
C ARG A 85 6.43 15.74 -1.82
N GLU A 86 6.81 14.52 -2.20
CA GLU A 86 7.55 14.25 -3.43
C GLU A 86 6.64 14.33 -4.65
N ILE A 87 5.44 13.75 -4.57
CA ILE A 87 4.45 13.69 -5.66
C ILE A 87 3.46 14.86 -5.65
N GLY A 88 3.54 15.72 -4.63
CA GLY A 88 2.67 16.87 -4.35
C GLY A 88 2.95 18.05 -5.25
#